data_AF-C3Z8E7-F1
#
_entry.id   AF-C3Z8E7-F1
#
_cell.length_a   1.000
_cell.length_b   1.000
_cell.length_c   1.000
_cell.angle_alpha   90.00
_cell.angle_beta   90.00
_cell.angle_gamma   90.00
#
_symmetry.space_group_name_H-M   'P 1'
#
loop_
_entity.id
_entity.type
_entity.pdbx_description
1 polymer ?
#
loop_
_entity_poly.entity_id
_entity_poly.type
_entity_poly.pdbx_seq_one_letter_code
_entity_poly.pdbx_strand_id
1 'polypeptide(L)'
;RVLNETNLTKKKAEVDTLLQQEAQQLLQMRITLAEKHRTTFHHLSELQQRIVEEELIQWKRRQQLAGNGGPQEETLDLLQQWCEALAEIIWTNRQQIKRVEMQRQQLPIQQPGPDILPELSTTITALLSQLVTSTFIIEKQPPQVLKTQTRFQASVRLLVGGKLNVHMNPPNVKATIISENQARALLRNERIKDNDNSGEILNNTGVMEYHQATRILGVTFRNMQLKRIKRPEKKGQETVCEEKFTILFQSQFSVGGNELVFQVRTMSLPIVVIVHGNQDSNAWATILWDNAFAEPNRNPFCVPAEVTWSQLASALNCKWTYVNGRPLSDSNMKYLAAKAFNINNPPESEDFGQSKISWSQFNKEPLQPNRSFTFWQWFDGVMELTKKNLKGPWEDGTILGFVNKDRARDTMLMSKQNGTFLLRFSDSEIGGITIAWVAQDPNNPSERQVWNLQPFTTRDFGIRSLADRIHDLPHLVNLYPDIPKDEAFSKYYTPI
;
A
#
# COMPACT_ATOMS: atom_id res chain seq x y z
N ARG A 1 -83.76 31.56 -13.02
CA ARG A 1 -83.24 30.23 -12.59
C ARG A 1 -82.59 29.49 -13.76
N VAL A 2 -83.33 29.16 -14.83
CA VAL A 2 -82.80 28.47 -16.02
C VAL A 2 -81.56 29.15 -16.64
N LEU A 3 -81.59 30.48 -16.83
CA LEU A 3 -80.45 31.23 -17.40
C LEU A 3 -79.16 31.18 -16.54
N ASN A 4 -79.31 31.10 -15.21
CA ASN A 4 -78.18 30.95 -14.29
C ASN A 4 -77.61 29.53 -14.33
N GLU A 5 -78.48 28.53 -14.49
CA GLU A 5 -78.09 27.14 -14.60
C GLU A 5 -77.27 26.89 -15.87
N THR A 6 -77.70 27.43 -17.02
CA THR A 6 -76.98 27.33 -18.30
C THR A 6 -75.62 28.04 -18.27
N ASN A 7 -75.54 29.21 -17.62
CA ASN A 7 -74.27 29.91 -17.42
C ASN A 7 -73.31 29.16 -16.50
N LEU A 8 -73.82 28.50 -15.46
CA LEU A 8 -73.01 27.66 -14.56
C LEU A 8 -72.53 26.39 -15.26
N THR A 9 -73.35 25.75 -16.12
CA THR A 9 -72.90 24.59 -16.92
C THR A 9 -71.80 24.97 -17.91
N LYS A 10 -71.94 26.12 -18.57
CA LYS A 10 -70.92 26.62 -19.50
C LYS A 10 -69.59 26.93 -18.78
N LYS A 11 -69.64 27.64 -17.65
CA LYS A 11 -68.46 27.90 -16.82
C LYS A 11 -67.82 26.60 -16.30
N LYS A 12 -68.63 25.61 -15.91
CA LYS A 12 -68.12 24.30 -15.50
C LYS A 12 -67.35 23.64 -16.64
N ALA A 13 -67.90 23.60 -17.85
CA ALA A 13 -67.23 23.02 -19.01
C ALA A 13 -65.92 23.74 -19.37
N GLU A 14 -65.89 25.08 -19.26
CA GLU A 14 -64.67 25.88 -19.46
C GLU A 14 -63.60 25.53 -18.41
N VAL A 15 -63.98 25.43 -17.12
CA VAL A 15 -63.08 25.05 -16.03
C VAL A 15 -62.59 23.61 -16.17
N ASP A 16 -63.47 22.66 -16.50
CA ASP A 16 -63.11 21.25 -16.69
C ASP A 16 -62.09 21.10 -17.83
N THR A 17 -62.28 21.84 -18.93
CA THR A 17 -61.33 21.86 -20.06
C THR A 17 -59.96 22.41 -19.65
N LEU A 18 -59.95 23.53 -18.90
CA LEU A 18 -58.71 24.12 -18.39
C LEU A 18 -57.97 23.17 -17.43
N LEU A 19 -58.69 22.56 -16.48
CA LEU A 19 -58.13 21.59 -15.54
C LEU A 19 -57.51 20.39 -16.26
N GLN A 20 -58.16 19.91 -17.33
CA GLN A 20 -57.65 18.79 -18.11
C GLN A 20 -56.38 19.16 -18.89
N GLN A 21 -56.29 20.38 -19.44
CA GLN A 21 -55.08 20.89 -20.09
C GLN A 21 -53.92 21.05 -19.10
N GLU A 22 -54.18 21.67 -17.95
CA GLU A 22 -53.17 21.86 -16.89
C GLU A 22 -52.68 20.52 -16.32
N ALA A 23 -53.58 19.54 -16.14
CA ALA A 23 -53.21 18.20 -15.70
C ALA A 23 -52.29 17.49 -16.71
N GLN A 24 -52.54 17.63 -18.01
CA GLN A 24 -51.69 17.09 -19.07
C GLN A 24 -50.32 17.79 -19.11
N GLN A 25 -50.29 19.12 -18.99
CA GLN A 25 -49.03 19.87 -18.95
C GLN A 25 -48.18 19.48 -17.73
N LEU A 26 -48.80 19.39 -16.56
CA LEU A 26 -48.12 18.96 -15.34
C LEU A 26 -47.59 17.52 -15.47
N LEU A 27 -48.37 16.62 -16.08
CA LEU A 27 -47.93 15.26 -16.37
C LEU A 27 -46.69 15.26 -17.29
N GLN A 28 -46.69 16.07 -18.35
CA GLN A 28 -45.55 16.21 -19.26
C GLN A 28 -44.32 16.73 -18.52
N MET A 29 -44.47 17.74 -17.65
CA MET A 29 -43.38 18.26 -16.82
C MET A 29 -42.82 17.19 -15.88
N ARG A 30 -43.66 16.35 -15.27
CA ARG A 30 -43.23 15.23 -14.41
C ARG A 30 -42.39 14.22 -15.19
N ILE A 31 -42.81 13.86 -16.40
CA ILE A 31 -42.08 12.92 -17.27
C ILE A 31 -40.73 13.52 -17.68
N THR A 32 -40.71 14.77 -18.14
CA THR A 32 -39.47 15.46 -18.54
C THR A 32 -38.48 15.61 -17.37
N LEU A 33 -38.97 15.91 -16.16
CA LEU A 33 -38.11 16.00 -14.98
C LEU A 33 -37.49 14.63 -14.63
N ALA A 34 -38.29 13.57 -14.67
CA ALA A 34 -37.82 12.23 -14.38
C ALA A 34 -36.78 11.75 -15.42
N GLU A 35 -36.95 12.08 -16.70
CA GLU A 35 -35.95 11.80 -17.73
C GLU A 35 -34.65 12.59 -17.52
N LYS A 36 -34.73 13.87 -17.13
CA LYS A 36 -33.55 14.66 -16.75
C LYS A 36 -32.80 14.06 -15.55
N HIS A 37 -33.52 13.53 -14.56
CA HIS A 37 -32.90 12.80 -13.45
C HIS A 37 -32.19 11.54 -13.95
N ARG A 38 -32.81 10.77 -14.85
CA ARG A 38 -32.20 9.58 -15.44
C ARG A 38 -30.87 9.91 -16.13
N THR A 39 -30.84 10.94 -16.98
CA THR A 39 -29.59 11.39 -17.62
C THR A 39 -28.57 11.89 -16.60
N THR A 40 -29.00 12.63 -15.58
CA THR A 40 -28.10 13.12 -14.53
C THR A 40 -27.49 11.95 -13.75
N PHE A 41 -28.26 10.92 -13.43
CA PHE A 41 -27.78 9.77 -12.66
C PHE A 41 -26.80 8.92 -13.47
N HIS A 42 -26.99 8.84 -14.79
CA HIS A 42 -26.00 8.22 -15.69
C HIS A 42 -24.64 8.94 -15.59
N HIS A 43 -24.62 10.26 -15.77
CA HIS A 43 -23.37 11.03 -15.66
C HIS A 43 -22.76 10.97 -14.25
N LEU A 44 -23.60 10.95 -13.20
CA LEU A 44 -23.13 10.76 -11.82
C LEU A 44 -22.49 9.39 -11.62
N SER A 45 -23.06 8.34 -12.22
CA SER A 45 -22.49 7.00 -12.16
C SER A 45 -21.11 6.94 -12.84
N GLU A 46 -20.98 7.52 -14.04
CA GLU A 46 -19.69 7.59 -14.76
C GLU A 46 -18.64 8.38 -13.97
N LEU A 47 -19.04 9.53 -13.41
CA LEU A 47 -18.15 10.36 -12.61
C LEU A 47 -17.74 9.64 -11.30
N GLN A 48 -18.68 8.98 -10.64
CA GLN A 48 -18.42 8.19 -9.44
C GLN A 48 -17.47 7.04 -9.75
N GLN A 49 -17.66 6.35 -10.88
CA GLN A 49 -16.78 5.28 -11.32
C GLN A 49 -15.35 5.80 -11.51
N ARG A 50 -15.17 6.92 -12.21
CA ARG A 50 -13.85 7.53 -12.40
C ARG A 50 -13.18 7.91 -11.07
N ILE A 51 -13.90 8.57 -10.17
CA ILE A 51 -13.32 9.04 -8.89
C ILE A 51 -13.01 7.85 -7.96
N VAL A 52 -13.94 6.89 -7.84
CA VAL A 52 -13.87 5.82 -6.83
C VAL A 52 -13.12 4.59 -7.34
N GLU A 53 -13.33 4.18 -8.58
CA GLU A 53 -12.74 2.96 -9.15
C GLU A 53 -11.42 3.20 -9.88
N GLU A 54 -11.12 4.44 -10.32
CA GLU A 54 -9.82 4.76 -10.90
C GLU A 54 -8.94 5.52 -9.91
N GLU A 55 -9.29 6.77 -9.60
CA GLU A 55 -8.41 7.67 -8.85
C GLU A 55 -8.17 7.21 -7.40
N LEU A 56 -9.23 6.80 -6.70
CA LEU A 56 -9.10 6.30 -5.33
C LEU A 56 -8.37 4.94 -5.28
N ILE A 57 -8.57 4.06 -6.26
CA ILE A 57 -7.83 2.79 -6.34
C ILE A 57 -6.36 3.04 -6.63
N GLN A 58 -6.03 3.95 -7.55
CA GLN A 58 -4.66 4.36 -7.81
C GLN A 58 -4.00 4.95 -6.57
N TRP A 59 -4.69 5.81 -5.82
CA TRP A 59 -4.18 6.34 -4.55
C TRP A 59 -3.89 5.22 -3.53
N LYS A 60 -4.82 4.27 -3.35
CA LYS A 60 -4.61 3.10 -2.47
C LYS A 60 -3.42 2.25 -2.94
N ARG A 61 -3.22 2.10 -4.25
CA ARG A 61 -2.07 1.39 -4.82
C ARG A 61 -0.76 2.14 -4.57
N ARG A 62 -0.74 3.47 -4.68
CA ARG A 62 0.41 4.30 -4.31
C ARG A 62 0.76 4.13 -2.83
N GLN A 63 -0.23 4.18 -1.94
CA GLN A 63 -0.06 3.90 -0.50
C GLN A 63 0.53 2.50 -0.24
N GLN A 64 0.07 1.47 -0.97
CA GLN A 64 0.63 0.12 -0.85
C GLN A 64 2.09 0.05 -1.27
N LEU A 65 2.45 0.68 -2.40
CA LEU A 65 3.82 0.72 -2.90
C LEU A 65 4.74 1.57 -2.01
N ALA A 66 4.22 2.62 -1.37
CA ALA A 66 4.95 3.41 -0.38
C ALA A 66 5.41 2.56 0.82
N GLY A 67 4.68 1.51 1.19
CA GLY A 67 5.11 0.50 2.17
C GLY A 67 6.42 -0.22 1.81
N ASN A 68 6.74 -0.29 0.51
CA ASN A 68 8.00 -0.83 -0.01
C ASN A 68 9.05 0.26 -0.30
N GLY A 69 8.81 1.51 0.08
CA GLY A 69 9.70 2.63 -0.24
C GLY A 69 9.39 3.31 -1.57
N GLY A 70 8.19 3.09 -2.12
CA GLY A 70 7.68 3.82 -3.28
C GLY A 70 7.55 5.33 -3.00
N PRO A 71 7.23 6.12 -4.04
CA PRO A 71 7.00 7.55 -3.88
C PRO A 71 5.95 7.80 -2.80
N GLN A 72 6.17 8.85 -1.99
CA GLN A 72 5.25 9.21 -0.92
C GLN A 72 3.85 9.51 -1.45
N GLU A 73 2.85 9.24 -0.61
CA GLU A 73 1.45 9.47 -0.92
C GLU A 73 1.18 10.96 -1.15
N GLU A 74 0.44 11.28 -2.21
CA GLU A 74 -0.17 12.59 -2.38
C GLU A 74 -1.26 12.80 -1.32
N THR A 75 -1.48 14.04 -0.92
CA THR A 75 -2.51 14.41 0.05
C THR A 75 -3.90 14.00 -0.44
N LEU A 76 -4.70 13.40 0.44
CA LEU A 76 -6.09 13.02 0.17
C LEU A 76 -7.03 14.21 -0.09
N ASP A 77 -6.56 15.45 0.03
CA ASP A 77 -7.41 16.64 0.04
C ASP A 77 -8.07 16.93 -1.31
N LEU A 78 -7.46 16.53 -2.42
CA LEU A 78 -8.08 16.63 -3.74
C LEU A 78 -9.22 15.61 -3.91
N LEU A 79 -8.96 14.35 -3.55
CA LEU A 79 -9.97 13.27 -3.56
C LEU A 79 -11.12 13.58 -2.60
N GLN A 80 -10.78 13.99 -1.37
CA GLN A 80 -11.41 15.05 -0.60
C GLN A 80 -12.59 15.76 -1.28
N GLN A 81 -12.20 16.84 -1.95
CA GLN A 81 -13.09 17.81 -2.60
C GLN A 81 -13.96 17.16 -3.68
N TRP A 82 -13.41 16.22 -4.45
CA TRP A 82 -14.17 15.50 -5.48
C TRP A 82 -15.28 14.64 -4.88
N CYS A 83 -14.99 13.87 -3.83
CA CYS A 83 -15.98 13.06 -3.12
C CYS A 83 -17.03 13.94 -2.42
N GLU A 84 -16.63 15.06 -1.82
CA GLU A 84 -17.54 16.02 -1.21
C GLU A 84 -18.52 16.65 -2.23
N ALA A 85 -18.01 17.11 -3.37
CA ALA A 85 -18.83 17.68 -4.44
C ALA A 85 -19.79 16.63 -5.01
N LEU A 86 -19.30 15.41 -5.25
CA LEU A 86 -20.14 14.31 -5.73
C LEU A 86 -21.24 13.95 -4.73
N ALA A 87 -20.91 13.86 -3.43
CA ALA A 87 -21.87 13.60 -2.37
C ALA A 87 -22.95 14.70 -2.30
N GLU A 88 -22.56 15.97 -2.47
CA GLU A 88 -23.49 17.11 -2.49
C GLU A 88 -24.47 17.04 -3.68
N ILE A 89 -23.98 16.72 -4.87
CA ILE A 89 -24.83 16.59 -6.07
C ILE A 89 -25.77 15.38 -5.93
N ILE A 90 -25.27 14.23 -5.48
CA ILE A 90 -26.08 13.02 -5.24
C ILE A 90 -27.16 13.31 -4.18
N TRP A 91 -26.78 13.95 -3.08
CA TRP A 91 -27.69 14.28 -1.99
C TRP A 91 -28.80 15.25 -2.44
N THR A 92 -28.43 16.28 -3.20
CA THR A 92 -29.39 17.25 -3.74
C THR A 92 -30.39 16.57 -4.68
N ASN A 93 -29.93 15.70 -5.57
CA ASN A 93 -30.79 14.92 -6.45
C ASN A 93 -31.74 13.99 -5.68
N ARG A 94 -31.25 13.33 -4.61
CA ARG A 94 -32.10 12.53 -3.72
C ARG A 94 -33.24 13.37 -3.11
N GLN A 95 -32.91 14.57 -2.61
CA GLN A 95 -33.92 15.47 -2.03
C GLN A 95 -34.94 15.94 -3.08
N GLN A 96 -34.53 16.15 -4.33
CA GLN A 96 -35.43 16.47 -5.42
C GLN A 96 -36.41 15.32 -5.70
N ILE A 97 -35.93 14.08 -5.82
CA ILE A 97 -36.79 12.90 -6.01
C ILE A 97 -37.84 12.77 -4.91
N LYS A 98 -37.44 12.95 -3.64
CA LYS A 98 -38.40 12.94 -2.53
C LYS A 98 -39.45 14.03 -2.60
N ARG A 99 -39.05 15.25 -2.98
CA ARG A 99 -40.02 16.36 -3.15
C ARG A 99 -41.02 16.03 -4.25
N VAL A 100 -40.56 15.42 -5.35
CA VAL A 100 -41.44 14.93 -6.42
C VAL A 100 -42.41 13.86 -5.90
N GLU A 101 -41.93 12.92 -5.08
CA GLU A 101 -42.77 11.89 -4.46
C GLU A 101 -43.86 12.52 -3.56
N MET A 102 -43.51 13.48 -2.70
CA MET A 102 -44.47 14.21 -1.87
C MET A 102 -45.51 14.96 -2.72
N GLN A 103 -45.08 15.63 -3.79
CA GLN A 103 -45.99 16.34 -4.71
C GLN A 103 -46.92 15.39 -5.46
N ARG A 104 -46.46 14.17 -5.80
CA ARG A 104 -47.30 13.14 -6.42
C ARG A 104 -48.35 12.60 -5.46
N GLN A 105 -48.02 12.45 -4.18
CA GLN A 105 -48.97 12.04 -3.14
C GLN A 105 -50.04 13.12 -2.90
N GLN A 106 -49.67 14.40 -2.96
CA GLN A 106 -50.61 15.52 -2.82
C GLN A 106 -51.56 15.67 -4.02
N LEU A 107 -51.08 15.42 -5.24
CA LEU A 107 -51.88 15.47 -6.46
C LEU A 107 -51.62 14.25 -7.36
N PRO A 108 -52.35 13.14 -7.11
CA PRO A 108 -52.22 11.91 -7.90
C PRO A 108 -52.85 12.10 -9.27
N ILE A 109 -52.06 11.90 -10.31
CA ILE A 109 -52.49 11.92 -11.72
C ILE A 109 -52.16 10.55 -12.29
N GLN A 110 -53.14 9.87 -12.87
CA GLN A 110 -52.92 8.58 -13.54
C GLN A 110 -51.99 8.80 -14.74
N GLN A 111 -50.80 8.19 -14.70
CA GLN A 111 -49.82 8.30 -15.78
C GLN A 111 -50.04 7.15 -16.77
N PRO A 112 -50.03 7.39 -18.09
CA PRO A 112 -49.96 6.32 -19.08
C PRO A 112 -48.52 5.80 -19.16
N GLY A 113 -48.26 4.62 -18.57
CA GLY A 113 -46.95 3.94 -18.64
C GLY A 113 -46.38 3.52 -17.27
N PRO A 114 -45.21 2.85 -17.26
CA PRO A 114 -44.54 2.43 -16.03
C PRO A 114 -43.97 3.64 -15.27
N ASP A 115 -44.10 3.61 -13.95
CA ASP A 115 -43.58 4.65 -13.06
C ASP A 115 -42.08 4.47 -12.83
N ILE A 116 -41.28 5.42 -13.31
CA ILE A 116 -39.81 5.39 -13.21
C ILE A 116 -39.28 5.98 -11.89
N LEU A 117 -40.11 6.64 -11.08
CA LEU A 117 -39.65 7.28 -9.84
C LEU A 117 -39.12 6.30 -8.78
N PRO A 118 -39.74 5.12 -8.55
CA PRO A 118 -39.19 4.11 -7.64
C PRO A 118 -37.80 3.63 -8.06
N GLU A 119 -37.58 3.45 -9.37
CA GLU A 119 -36.28 3.08 -9.94
C GLU A 119 -35.24 4.19 -9.70
N LEU A 120 -35.59 5.45 -10.01
CA LEU A 120 -34.72 6.61 -9.76
C LEU A 120 -34.34 6.74 -8.28
N SER A 121 -35.30 6.55 -7.36
CA SER A 121 -35.06 6.57 -5.93
C SER A 121 -34.09 5.46 -5.50
N THR A 122 -34.26 4.26 -6.05
CA THR A 122 -33.36 3.13 -5.79
C THR A 122 -31.94 3.41 -6.30
N THR A 123 -31.81 3.89 -7.53
CA THR A 123 -30.52 4.21 -8.17
C THR A 123 -29.75 5.29 -7.41
N ILE A 124 -30.38 6.40 -7.05
CA ILE A 124 -29.68 7.47 -6.31
C ILE A 124 -29.29 7.03 -4.89
N THR A 125 -30.09 6.16 -4.25
CA THR A 125 -29.74 5.55 -2.96
C THR A 125 -28.53 4.64 -3.09
N ALA A 126 -28.48 3.84 -4.15
CA ALA A 126 -27.37 2.93 -4.43
C ALA A 126 -26.07 3.70 -4.69
N LEU A 127 -26.11 4.76 -5.51
CA LEU A 127 -24.97 5.64 -5.76
C LEU A 127 -24.42 6.23 -4.45
N LEU A 128 -25.31 6.78 -3.61
CA LEU A 128 -24.92 7.31 -2.30
C LEU A 128 -24.30 6.23 -1.40
N SER A 129 -24.89 5.03 -1.37
CA SER A 129 -24.40 3.92 -0.56
C SER A 129 -22.99 3.46 -0.97
N GLN A 130 -22.76 3.31 -2.27
CA GLN A 130 -21.46 2.96 -2.81
C GLN A 130 -20.43 4.06 -2.52
N LEU A 131 -20.81 5.33 -2.66
CA LEU A 131 -19.90 6.45 -2.36
C LEU A 131 -19.52 6.47 -0.88
N VAL A 132 -20.49 6.37 0.03
CA VAL A 132 -20.26 6.39 1.48
C VAL A 132 -19.39 5.20 1.92
N THR A 133 -19.67 3.99 1.42
CA THR A 133 -18.91 2.79 1.78
C THR A 133 -17.49 2.81 1.22
N SER A 134 -17.28 3.33 0.01
CA SER A 134 -15.96 3.36 -0.65
C SER A 134 -15.02 4.44 -0.12
N THR A 135 -15.58 5.53 0.43
CA THR A 135 -14.83 6.70 0.93
C THR A 135 -14.48 6.62 2.41
N PHE A 136 -14.79 5.50 3.07
CA PHE A 136 -14.27 5.16 4.39
C PHE A 136 -12.91 4.46 4.23
N ILE A 137 -11.82 5.21 4.40
CA ILE A 137 -10.47 4.76 4.03
C ILE A 137 -9.47 4.96 5.16
N ILE A 138 -8.39 4.18 5.11
CA ILE A 138 -7.27 4.26 6.04
C ILE A 138 -6.29 5.28 5.47
N GLU A 139 -6.16 6.42 6.14
CA GLU A 139 -5.24 7.49 5.75
C GLU A 139 -3.82 7.16 6.18
N LYS A 140 -3.64 6.64 7.40
CA LYS A 140 -2.35 6.14 7.88
C LYS A 140 -2.46 4.66 8.22
N GLN A 141 -1.81 3.83 7.42
CA GLN A 141 -1.78 2.39 7.62
C GLN A 141 -1.09 2.03 8.95
N PRO A 142 -1.55 0.97 9.64
CA PRO A 142 -0.77 0.37 10.71
C PRO A 142 0.54 -0.20 10.16
N PRO A 143 1.58 -0.39 11.01
CA PRO A 143 2.77 -1.12 10.62
C PRO A 143 2.41 -2.48 10.04
N GLN A 144 2.99 -2.84 8.89
CA GLN A 144 2.72 -4.12 8.23
C GLN A 144 3.48 -5.30 8.85
N VAL A 145 4.48 -5.03 9.70
CA VAL A 145 5.06 -6.03 10.60
C VAL A 145 4.77 -5.57 12.02
N LEU A 146 3.88 -6.29 12.70
CA LEU A 146 3.46 -5.97 14.08
C LEU A 146 4.08 -6.95 15.04
N LYS A 147 4.83 -6.44 16.01
CA LYS A 147 5.28 -7.23 17.16
C LYS A 147 4.20 -7.23 18.23
N THR A 148 3.91 -8.39 18.82
CA THR A 148 3.00 -8.45 19.97
C THR A 148 3.51 -7.59 21.13
N GLN A 149 2.59 -7.02 21.90
CA GLN A 149 2.88 -6.12 23.02
C GLN A 149 3.54 -4.79 22.65
N THR A 150 3.71 -4.45 21.37
CA THR A 150 4.15 -3.10 20.98
C THR A 150 2.95 -2.20 20.66
N ARG A 151 3.12 -0.91 20.96
CA ARG A 151 2.13 0.11 20.60
C ARG A 151 2.28 0.46 19.12
N PHE A 152 1.15 0.69 18.47
CA PHE A 152 1.10 1.14 17.09
C PHE A 152 -0.05 2.12 16.89
N GLN A 153 -0.02 2.79 15.74
CA GLN A 153 -0.96 3.82 15.36
C GLN A 153 -1.55 3.54 13.98
N ALA A 154 -2.76 4.04 13.74
CA ALA A 154 -3.40 4.09 12.43
C ALA A 154 -4.42 5.24 12.42
N SER A 155 -4.73 5.79 11.25
CA SER A 155 -5.81 6.78 11.10
C SER A 155 -6.77 6.39 10.00
N VAL A 156 -8.04 6.69 10.22
CA VAL A 156 -9.14 6.41 9.29
C VAL A 156 -9.89 7.71 9.04
N ARG A 157 -10.28 7.95 7.79
CA ARG A 157 -10.98 9.16 7.33
C ARG A 157 -12.22 8.77 6.54
N LEU A 158 -13.28 9.55 6.69
CA LEU A 158 -14.48 9.48 5.86
C LEU A 158 -14.52 10.72 4.95
N LEU A 159 -14.20 10.56 3.66
CA LEU A 159 -14.02 11.70 2.75
C LEU A 159 -15.30 12.52 2.55
N VAL A 160 -16.48 11.88 2.62
CA VAL A 160 -17.80 12.54 2.47
C VAL A 160 -18.38 13.05 3.79
N GLY A 161 -17.70 12.81 4.92
CA GLY A 161 -18.25 13.01 6.26
C GLY A 161 -18.58 14.47 6.60
N GLY A 162 -17.80 15.41 6.05
CA GLY A 162 -18.04 16.84 6.21
C GLY A 162 -19.38 17.27 5.59
N LYS A 163 -19.61 16.90 4.33
CA LYS A 163 -20.80 17.31 3.56
C LYS A 163 -22.09 16.60 3.93
N LEU A 164 -22.00 15.32 4.33
CA LEU A 164 -23.17 14.55 4.75
C LEU A 164 -23.58 14.82 6.21
N ASN A 165 -22.95 15.81 6.87
CA ASN A 165 -23.23 16.19 8.27
C ASN A 165 -23.09 15.04 9.28
N VAL A 166 -22.25 14.05 8.97
CA VAL A 166 -21.98 12.91 9.88
C VAL A 166 -21.31 13.39 11.17
N HIS A 167 -20.57 14.50 11.09
CA HIS A 167 -19.92 15.14 12.24
C HIS A 167 -20.90 15.69 13.29
N MET A 168 -22.20 15.82 12.99
CA MET A 168 -23.20 16.26 13.98
C MET A 168 -23.41 15.24 15.10
N ASN A 169 -23.30 13.95 14.76
CA ASN A 169 -23.30 12.83 15.70
C ASN A 169 -22.11 11.91 15.37
N PRO A 170 -20.89 12.27 15.80
CA PRO A 170 -19.68 11.58 15.35
C PRO A 170 -19.70 10.11 15.77
N PRO A 171 -19.54 9.17 14.82
CA PRO A 171 -19.66 7.76 15.13
C PRO A 171 -18.40 7.19 15.78
N ASN A 172 -18.58 6.08 16.49
CA ASN A 172 -17.49 5.26 17.00
C ASN A 172 -16.93 4.35 15.90
N VAL A 173 -15.61 4.32 15.77
CA VAL A 173 -14.87 3.37 14.93
C VAL A 173 -14.24 2.32 15.82
N LYS A 174 -14.46 1.05 15.50
CA LYS A 174 -13.86 -0.10 16.17
C LYS A 174 -12.85 -0.77 15.25
N ALA A 175 -11.63 -0.97 15.72
CA ALA A 175 -10.57 -1.70 15.06
C ALA A 175 -10.50 -3.15 15.59
N THR A 176 -10.45 -4.13 14.70
CA THR A 176 -10.37 -5.55 15.07
C THR A 176 -9.43 -6.29 14.12
N ILE A 177 -8.58 -7.16 14.65
CA ILE A 177 -7.70 -8.00 13.81
C ILE A 177 -8.44 -9.25 13.37
N ILE A 178 -8.37 -9.53 12.06
CA ILE A 178 -8.98 -10.70 11.42
C ILE A 178 -7.94 -11.41 10.54
N SER A 179 -8.13 -12.71 10.36
CA SER A 179 -7.28 -13.54 9.49
C SER A 179 -7.68 -13.40 8.03
N GLU A 180 -6.82 -13.93 7.15
CA GLU A 180 -7.11 -14.05 5.72
C GLU A 180 -8.44 -14.74 5.40
N ASN A 181 -8.72 -15.88 6.04
CA ASN A 181 -9.97 -16.61 5.82
C ASN A 181 -11.20 -15.79 6.22
N GLN A 182 -11.09 -15.02 7.32
CA GLN A 182 -12.15 -14.14 7.80
C GLN A 182 -12.36 -12.95 6.86
N ALA A 183 -11.29 -12.34 6.36
CA ALA A 183 -11.42 -11.28 5.36
C ALA A 183 -12.10 -11.77 4.07
N ARG A 184 -11.76 -12.98 3.61
CA ARG A 184 -12.41 -13.62 2.46
C ARG A 184 -13.90 -13.88 2.72
N ALA A 185 -14.26 -14.35 3.92
CA ALA A 185 -15.65 -14.55 4.31
C ALA A 185 -16.44 -13.22 4.35
N LEU A 186 -15.83 -12.13 4.83
CA LEU A 186 -16.46 -10.80 4.83
C LEU A 186 -16.79 -10.29 3.45
N LEU A 187 -15.91 -10.50 2.46
CA LEU A 187 -16.21 -10.10 1.08
C LEU A 187 -17.36 -10.88 0.46
N ARG A 188 -17.62 -12.11 0.93
CA ARG A 188 -18.79 -12.91 0.51
C ARG A 188 -20.06 -12.60 1.31
N ASN A 189 -20.04 -11.55 2.13
CA ASN A 189 -21.13 -11.16 3.04
C ASN A 189 -21.55 -12.27 4.03
N GLU A 190 -20.64 -13.19 4.35
CA GLU A 190 -20.86 -14.18 5.40
C GLU A 190 -20.81 -13.48 6.77
N ARG A 191 -21.78 -13.77 7.65
CA ARG A 191 -21.78 -13.22 9.02
C ARG A 191 -20.64 -13.84 9.81
N ILE A 192 -19.56 -13.08 10.01
CA ILE A 192 -18.58 -13.39 11.06
C ILE A 192 -19.29 -13.25 12.41
N LYS A 193 -19.28 -14.31 13.21
CA LYS A 193 -19.79 -14.25 14.59
C LYS A 193 -18.96 -13.24 15.37
N ASP A 194 -19.59 -12.34 16.13
CA ASP A 194 -18.93 -11.20 16.82
C ASP A 194 -17.75 -11.58 17.75
N ASN A 195 -17.61 -12.86 18.12
CA ASN A 195 -16.53 -13.40 18.95
C ASN A 195 -15.39 -14.10 18.20
N ASP A 196 -15.48 -14.19 16.87
CA ASP A 196 -14.49 -14.85 16.03
C ASP A 196 -13.42 -13.88 15.55
N ASN A 197 -12.83 -13.08 16.45
CA ASN A 197 -11.66 -12.27 16.11
C ASN A 197 -10.39 -13.12 16.17
N SER A 198 -9.44 -12.81 15.27
CA SER A 198 -8.14 -13.48 15.24
C SER A 198 -7.18 -12.95 16.31
N GLY A 199 -7.60 -12.03 17.18
CA GLY A 199 -6.75 -11.47 18.22
C GLY A 199 -7.42 -10.36 19.03
N GLU A 200 -6.72 -9.93 20.09
CA GLU A 200 -7.14 -8.89 21.03
C GLU A 200 -6.27 -7.65 20.86
N ILE A 201 -6.88 -6.54 20.41
CA ILE A 201 -6.25 -5.22 20.34
C ILE A 201 -6.80 -4.37 21.48
N LEU A 202 -5.91 -3.79 22.29
CA LEU A 202 -6.24 -2.79 23.31
C LEU A 202 -6.35 -1.40 22.69
N ASN A 203 -7.16 -0.52 23.29
CA ASN A 203 -7.42 0.85 22.82
C ASN A 203 -7.92 0.89 21.37
N ASN A 204 -8.78 -0.06 21.02
CA ASN A 204 -9.22 -0.33 19.65
C ASN A 204 -10.52 0.40 19.25
N THR A 205 -11.04 1.30 20.09
CA THR A 205 -12.24 2.09 19.79
C THR A 205 -11.89 3.56 19.89
N GLY A 206 -12.38 4.36 18.94
CA GLY A 206 -12.19 5.81 18.92
C GLY A 206 -13.38 6.50 18.27
N VAL A 207 -13.71 7.71 18.75
CA VAL A 207 -14.76 8.56 18.18
C VAL A 207 -14.16 9.34 17.01
N MET A 208 -14.91 9.50 15.91
CA MET A 208 -14.46 10.39 14.83
C MET A 208 -14.48 11.86 15.26
N GLU A 209 -13.46 12.60 14.89
CA GLU A 209 -13.30 14.02 15.17
C GLU A 209 -13.39 14.80 13.86
N TYR A 210 -14.10 15.93 13.89
CA TYR A 210 -14.22 16.84 12.75
C TYR A 210 -13.34 18.06 12.94
N HIS A 211 -12.37 18.23 12.04
CA HIS A 211 -11.48 19.39 12.02
C HIS A 211 -12.06 20.45 11.10
N GLN A 212 -12.61 21.54 11.65
CA GLN A 212 -13.29 22.57 10.87
C GLN A 212 -12.40 23.26 9.82
N ALA A 213 -11.12 23.48 10.14
CA ALA A 213 -10.18 24.15 9.23
C ALA A 213 -9.90 23.34 7.95
N THR A 214 -9.75 22.03 8.08
CA THR A 214 -9.43 21.12 6.98
C THR A 214 -10.65 20.36 6.44
N ARG A 215 -11.80 20.49 7.11
CA ARG A 215 -13.04 19.73 6.89
C ARG A 215 -12.88 18.21 6.97
N ILE A 216 -11.84 17.74 7.66
CA ILE A 216 -11.54 16.32 7.78
C ILE A 216 -12.41 15.71 8.88
N LEU A 217 -13.16 14.67 8.55
CA LEU A 217 -13.79 13.78 9.53
C LEU A 217 -13.00 12.47 9.61
N GLY A 218 -12.32 12.23 10.72
CA GLY A 218 -11.46 11.07 10.88
C GLY A 218 -11.20 10.70 12.32
N VAL A 219 -10.54 9.57 12.54
CA VAL A 219 -10.10 9.13 13.88
C VAL A 219 -8.64 8.72 13.80
N THR A 220 -7.85 9.16 14.77
CA THR A 220 -6.45 8.73 14.90
C THR A 220 -6.29 7.88 16.14
N PHE A 221 -6.05 6.60 15.93
CA PHE A 221 -5.70 5.66 16.98
C PHE A 221 -4.21 5.79 17.29
N ARG A 222 -3.86 6.40 18.43
CA ARG A 222 -2.45 6.68 18.77
C ARG A 222 -1.74 5.57 19.54
N ASN A 223 -2.49 4.78 20.31
CA ASN A 223 -1.96 3.86 21.32
C ASN A 223 -2.58 2.45 21.24
N MET A 224 -2.91 1.96 20.04
CA MET A 224 -3.37 0.59 19.89
C MET A 224 -2.24 -0.39 20.26
N GLN A 225 -2.59 -1.53 20.84
CA GLN A 225 -1.60 -2.55 21.20
C GLN A 225 -2.17 -3.94 20.96
N LEU A 226 -1.46 -4.79 20.21
CA LEU A 226 -1.85 -6.17 19.99
C LEU A 226 -1.39 -7.03 21.18
N LYS A 227 -2.33 -7.47 22.00
CA LYS A 227 -2.05 -8.23 23.23
C LYS A 227 -1.93 -9.73 22.97
N ARG A 228 -2.87 -10.28 22.19
CA ARG A 228 -2.93 -11.71 21.85
C ARG A 228 -3.31 -11.90 20.40
N ILE A 229 -2.79 -12.95 19.78
CA ILE A 229 -3.17 -13.41 18.44
C ILE A 229 -3.58 -14.88 18.52
N LYS A 230 -4.69 -15.23 17.90
CA LYS A 230 -5.16 -16.59 17.65
C LYS A 230 -4.75 -16.94 16.23
N ARG A 231 -3.98 -18.03 16.10
CA ARG A 231 -3.57 -18.54 14.79
C ARG A 231 -4.45 -19.74 14.43
N PRO A 232 -4.90 -19.86 13.17
CA PRO A 232 -5.54 -21.08 12.70
C PRO A 232 -4.61 -22.27 12.90
N GLU A 233 -5.17 -23.47 13.09
CA GLU A 233 -4.34 -24.69 13.06
C GLU A 233 -3.63 -24.81 11.70
N LYS A 234 -2.32 -25.04 11.74
CA LYS A 234 -1.47 -25.09 10.55
C LYS A 234 -1.97 -26.15 9.57
N LYS A 235 -2.24 -25.74 8.32
CA LYS A 235 -2.38 -26.66 7.19
C LYS A 235 -1.16 -26.51 6.29
N GLY A 236 -0.24 -27.49 6.32
CA GLY A 236 0.90 -27.55 5.40
C GLY A 236 2.20 -26.93 5.92
N GLN A 237 3.07 -26.49 5.00
CA GLN A 237 4.44 -26.01 5.24
C GLN A 237 4.54 -24.49 5.50
N GLU A 238 3.43 -23.77 5.67
CA GLU A 238 3.44 -22.32 5.87
C GLU A 238 4.09 -21.94 7.20
N THR A 239 4.99 -20.95 7.13
CA THR A 239 5.68 -20.43 8.31
C THR A 239 4.84 -19.36 9.01
N VAL A 240 5.12 -19.14 10.30
CA VAL A 240 4.48 -18.09 11.13
C VAL A 240 4.60 -16.69 10.51
N CYS A 241 5.64 -16.46 9.70
CA CYS A 241 5.93 -15.18 9.04
C CYS A 241 5.19 -15.02 7.70
N GLU A 242 4.61 -16.10 7.16
CA GLU A 242 3.78 -16.07 5.95
C GLU A 242 2.29 -15.83 6.27
N GLU A 243 1.88 -16.03 7.53
CA GLU A 243 0.51 -15.80 7.97
C GLU A 243 0.16 -14.30 7.96
N LYS A 244 -0.77 -13.93 7.08
CA LYS A 244 -1.26 -12.56 6.92
C LYS A 244 -2.56 -12.33 7.69
N PHE A 245 -2.62 -11.16 8.33
CA PHE A 245 -3.78 -10.62 9.01
C PHE A 245 -4.12 -9.24 8.43
N THR A 246 -5.29 -8.72 8.76
CA THR A 246 -5.63 -7.31 8.52
C THR A 246 -6.36 -6.74 9.73
N ILE A 247 -6.22 -5.44 9.93
CA ILE A 247 -7.03 -4.68 10.88
C ILE A 247 -8.26 -4.18 10.12
N LEU A 248 -9.40 -4.73 10.49
CA LEU A 248 -10.72 -4.27 10.06
C LEU A 248 -11.14 -3.08 10.94
N PHE A 249 -11.35 -1.94 10.30
CA PHE A 249 -12.01 -0.79 10.91
C PHE A 249 -13.48 -0.81 10.50
N GLN A 250 -14.37 -0.66 11.47
CA GLN A 250 -15.81 -0.65 11.24
C GLN A 250 -16.48 0.48 12.00
N SER A 251 -17.50 1.06 11.40
CA SER A 251 -18.28 2.15 11.97
C SER A 251 -19.73 2.09 11.48
N GLN A 252 -20.64 2.64 12.27
CA GLN A 252 -22.04 2.77 11.90
C GLN A 252 -22.53 4.18 12.22
N PHE A 253 -23.20 4.80 11.25
CA PHE A 253 -23.77 6.14 11.40
C PHE A 253 -25.00 6.31 10.52
N SER A 254 -25.76 7.36 10.82
CA SER A 254 -26.93 7.75 10.03
C SER A 254 -26.72 9.05 9.28
N VAL A 255 -27.41 9.20 8.16
CA VAL A 255 -27.41 10.41 7.32
C VAL A 255 -28.85 10.84 7.06
N GLY A 256 -29.10 12.16 6.97
CA GLY A 256 -30.41 12.70 6.62
C GLY A 256 -31.47 12.63 7.70
N GLY A 257 -31.09 12.78 8.97
CA GLY A 257 -32.04 12.73 10.09
C GLY A 257 -32.53 11.31 10.39
N ASN A 258 -31.62 10.34 10.43
CA ASN A 258 -31.89 8.91 10.69
C ASN A 258 -32.63 8.15 9.59
N GLU A 259 -32.75 8.73 8.40
CA GLU A 259 -33.39 8.04 7.27
C GLU A 259 -32.53 6.91 6.71
N LEU A 260 -31.22 7.15 6.54
CA LEU A 260 -30.28 6.18 6.00
C LEU A 260 -29.29 5.79 7.08
N VAL A 261 -29.12 4.49 7.31
CA VAL A 261 -28.14 3.94 8.24
C VAL A 261 -27.09 3.20 7.44
N PHE A 262 -25.83 3.63 7.56
CA PHE A 262 -24.69 3.04 6.88
C PHE A 262 -23.84 2.25 7.88
N GLN A 263 -23.46 1.04 7.47
CA GLN A 263 -22.39 0.28 8.10
C GLN A 263 -21.20 0.31 7.15
N VAL A 264 -20.14 1.00 7.55
CA VAL A 264 -18.92 1.12 6.75
C VAL A 264 -17.82 0.25 7.35
N ARG A 265 -17.02 -0.35 6.46
CA ARG A 265 -15.94 -1.25 6.82
C ARG A 265 -14.76 -1.01 5.88
N THR A 266 -13.55 -1.01 6.41
CA THR A 266 -12.33 -0.91 5.62
C THR A 266 -11.23 -1.76 6.24
N MET A 267 -10.41 -2.39 5.40
CA MET A 267 -9.35 -3.31 5.82
C MET A 267 -7.99 -2.65 5.60
N SER A 268 -7.10 -2.79 6.56
CA SER A 268 -5.69 -2.40 6.38
C SER A 268 -5.03 -3.22 5.28
N LEU A 269 -3.91 -2.71 4.80
CA LEU A 269 -2.97 -3.55 4.06
C LEU A 269 -2.59 -4.78 4.90
N PRO A 270 -2.12 -5.86 4.25
CA PRO A 270 -1.75 -7.07 4.96
C PRO A 270 -0.66 -6.82 5.99
N ILE A 271 -0.81 -7.47 7.13
CA ILE A 271 0.07 -7.39 8.27
C ILE A 271 0.54 -8.79 8.65
N VAL A 272 1.83 -8.94 8.91
CA VAL A 272 2.41 -10.12 9.54
C VAL A 272 2.64 -9.82 11.02
N VAL A 273 2.20 -10.75 11.88
CA VAL A 273 2.39 -10.63 13.33
C VAL A 273 3.55 -11.48 13.78
N ILE A 274 4.53 -10.86 14.45
CA ILE A 274 5.72 -11.51 14.99
C ILE A 274 5.73 -11.48 16.53
N VAL A 275 6.39 -12.46 17.14
CA VAL A 275 6.61 -12.51 18.60
C VAL A 275 8.05 -12.15 18.96
N HIS A 276 9.00 -12.43 18.08
CA HIS A 276 10.42 -12.22 18.30
C HIS A 276 11.09 -11.51 17.11
N GLY A 277 12.13 -10.71 17.38
CA GLY A 277 12.76 -9.87 16.35
C GLY A 277 13.52 -10.64 15.26
N ASN A 278 13.90 -11.89 15.51
CA ASN A 278 14.52 -12.75 14.50
C ASN A 278 13.56 -13.14 13.36
N GLN A 279 12.25 -12.92 13.52
CA GLN A 279 11.23 -13.16 12.50
C GLN A 279 11.03 -11.95 11.59
N ASP A 280 11.57 -10.78 11.94
CA ASP A 280 11.31 -9.51 11.28
C ASP A 280 11.70 -9.55 9.79
N SER A 281 12.88 -10.08 9.49
CA SER A 281 13.37 -10.24 8.11
C SER A 281 12.40 -11.06 7.25
N ASN A 282 12.01 -12.26 7.70
CA ASN A 282 11.10 -13.11 6.95
C ASN A 282 9.69 -12.50 6.83
N ALA A 283 9.22 -11.80 7.86
CA ALA A 283 7.94 -11.09 7.81
C ALA A 283 7.94 -9.97 6.76
N TRP A 284 9.03 -9.19 6.68
CA TRP A 284 9.20 -8.17 5.66
C TRP A 284 9.30 -8.73 4.25
N ALA A 285 9.84 -9.94 4.07
CA ALA A 285 9.81 -10.64 2.79
C ALA A 285 8.38 -10.83 2.27
N THR A 286 7.50 -11.32 3.15
CA THR A 286 6.08 -11.58 2.84
C THR A 286 5.34 -10.29 2.54
N ILE A 287 5.60 -9.23 3.32
CA ILE A 287 5.02 -7.90 3.09
C ILE A 287 5.52 -7.29 1.78
N LEU A 288 6.82 -7.38 1.50
CA LEU A 288 7.39 -6.85 0.26
C LEU A 288 6.75 -7.51 -0.96
N TRP A 289 6.65 -8.85 -0.94
CA TRP A 289 6.03 -9.63 -2.02
C TRP A 289 4.55 -9.24 -2.22
N ASP A 290 3.81 -9.10 -1.12
CA ASP A 290 2.40 -8.72 -1.19
C ASP A 290 2.20 -7.30 -1.73
N ASN A 291 2.93 -6.33 -1.18
CA ASN A 291 2.83 -4.94 -1.63
C ASN A 291 3.25 -4.77 -3.09
N ALA A 292 4.29 -5.48 -3.54
CA ALA A 292 4.79 -5.36 -4.90
C ALA A 292 3.85 -6.01 -5.93
N PHE A 293 3.30 -7.19 -5.63
CA PHE A 293 2.69 -8.05 -6.65
C PHE A 293 1.19 -8.32 -6.46
N ALA A 294 0.53 -7.69 -5.49
CA ALA A 294 -0.92 -7.73 -5.38
C ALA A 294 -1.59 -7.11 -6.61
N GLU A 295 -2.51 -7.86 -7.23
CA GLU A 295 -3.37 -7.35 -8.29
C GLU A 295 -4.51 -6.48 -7.73
N PRO A 296 -4.98 -5.46 -8.47
CA PRO A 296 -6.22 -4.76 -8.15
C PRO A 296 -7.40 -5.73 -8.08
N ASN A 297 -8.29 -5.56 -7.11
CA ASN A 297 -9.50 -6.38 -6.93
C ASN A 297 -9.27 -7.89 -6.69
N ARG A 298 -8.05 -8.29 -6.30
CA ARG A 298 -7.75 -9.68 -5.92
C ARG A 298 -8.64 -10.18 -4.78
N ASN A 299 -8.80 -11.50 -4.71
CA ASN A 299 -9.19 -12.16 -3.46
C ASN A 299 -8.19 -11.75 -2.35
N PRO A 300 -8.65 -11.40 -1.13
CA PRO A 300 -7.78 -10.92 -0.07
C PRO A 300 -6.55 -11.78 0.10
N PHE A 301 -5.39 -11.11 0.12
CA PHE A 301 -4.06 -11.67 0.36
C PHE A 301 -3.51 -12.63 -0.72
N CYS A 302 -4.25 -12.86 -1.80
CA CYS A 302 -3.79 -13.65 -2.94
C CYS A 302 -2.61 -12.96 -3.65
N VAL A 303 -1.49 -13.66 -3.79
CA VAL A 303 -0.29 -13.15 -4.46
C VAL A 303 0.17 -14.18 -5.48
N PRO A 304 0.81 -13.75 -6.59
CA PRO A 304 1.38 -14.69 -7.54
C PRO A 304 2.48 -15.53 -6.88
N ALA A 305 2.53 -16.82 -7.25
CA ALA A 305 3.56 -17.75 -6.78
C ALA A 305 4.93 -17.46 -7.42
N GLU A 306 4.93 -16.88 -8.62
CA GLU A 306 6.11 -16.52 -9.40
C GLU A 306 5.90 -15.16 -10.06
N VAL A 307 6.98 -14.39 -10.18
CA VAL A 307 6.99 -13.07 -10.83
C VAL A 307 8.17 -12.95 -11.77
N THR A 308 8.14 -11.98 -12.68
CA THR A 308 9.32 -11.72 -13.52
C THR A 308 10.41 -11.05 -12.69
N TRP A 309 11.67 -11.32 -13.03
CA TRP A 309 12.80 -10.67 -12.37
C TRP A 309 12.75 -9.16 -12.51
N SER A 310 12.32 -8.62 -13.65
CA SER A 310 12.14 -7.17 -13.85
C SER A 310 11.22 -6.53 -12.79
N GLN A 311 10.10 -7.19 -12.48
CA GLN A 311 9.17 -6.72 -11.44
C GLN A 311 9.81 -6.78 -10.05
N LEU A 312 10.50 -7.88 -9.71
CA LEU A 312 11.16 -8.04 -8.42
C LEU A 312 12.35 -7.08 -8.26
N ALA A 313 13.18 -6.93 -9.29
CA ALA A 313 14.31 -6.02 -9.32
C ALA A 313 13.87 -4.57 -9.04
N SER A 314 12.76 -4.14 -9.64
CA SER A 314 12.16 -2.83 -9.37
C SER A 314 11.74 -2.69 -7.90
N ALA A 315 11.07 -3.70 -7.33
CA ALA A 315 10.67 -3.70 -5.91
C ALA A 315 11.87 -3.70 -4.95
N LEU A 316 12.92 -4.48 -5.24
CA LEU A 316 14.16 -4.51 -4.47
C LEU A 316 14.90 -3.18 -4.55
N ASN A 317 14.99 -2.58 -5.75
CA ASN A 317 15.64 -1.28 -5.94
C ASN A 317 14.90 -0.17 -5.18
N CYS A 318 13.57 -0.17 -5.27
CA CYS A 318 12.72 0.77 -4.58
C CYS A 318 12.92 0.68 -3.06
N LYS A 319 12.90 -0.54 -2.51
CA LYS A 319 13.15 -0.78 -1.09
C LYS A 319 14.56 -0.37 -0.67
N TRP A 320 15.56 -0.74 -1.46
CA TRP A 320 16.96 -0.40 -1.20
C TRP A 320 17.18 1.11 -1.18
N THR A 321 16.69 1.81 -2.21
CA THR A 321 16.84 3.27 -2.35
C THR A 321 16.20 3.99 -1.18
N TYR A 322 15.00 3.57 -0.77
CA TYR A 322 14.31 4.16 0.38
C TYR A 322 15.10 4.01 1.68
N VAL A 323 15.75 2.86 1.90
CA VAL A 323 16.48 2.57 3.13
C VAL A 323 17.89 3.19 3.13
N ASN A 324 18.59 3.09 2.00
CA ASN A 324 20.03 3.39 1.87
C ASN A 324 20.32 4.67 1.06
N GLY A 325 19.30 5.41 0.62
CA GLY A 325 19.42 6.72 -0.04
C GLY A 325 19.77 6.65 -1.53
N ARG A 326 20.75 5.83 -1.91
CA ARG A 326 21.21 5.68 -3.31
C ARG A 326 20.68 4.39 -3.95
N PRO A 327 20.17 4.44 -5.21
CA PRO A 327 19.67 3.28 -5.92
C PRO A 327 20.78 2.30 -6.33
N LEU A 328 20.35 1.07 -6.60
CA LEU A 328 21.20 0.02 -7.15
C LEU A 328 21.43 0.28 -8.64
N SER A 329 22.67 0.11 -9.11
CA SER A 329 23.02 0.22 -10.52
C SER A 329 22.59 -1.02 -11.32
N ASP A 330 22.61 -0.94 -12.64
CA ASP A 330 22.37 -2.08 -13.52
C ASP A 330 23.35 -3.24 -13.26
N SER A 331 24.61 -2.93 -12.92
CA SER A 331 25.59 -3.97 -12.57
C SER A 331 25.26 -4.64 -11.24
N ASN A 332 24.73 -3.90 -10.26
CA ASN A 332 24.23 -4.48 -9.02
C ASN A 332 23.00 -5.38 -9.30
N MET A 333 22.09 -4.95 -10.16
CA MET A 333 20.90 -5.72 -10.54
C MET A 333 21.25 -7.04 -11.24
N LYS A 334 22.22 -7.02 -12.15
CA LYS A 334 22.72 -8.24 -12.80
C LYS A 334 23.34 -9.21 -11.80
N TYR A 335 24.13 -8.71 -10.85
CA TYR A 335 24.69 -9.54 -9.78
C TYR A 335 23.57 -10.17 -8.93
N LEU A 336 22.55 -9.39 -8.55
CA LEU A 336 21.43 -9.88 -7.76
C LEU A 336 20.64 -10.96 -8.50
N ALA A 337 20.44 -10.79 -9.80
CA ALA A 337 19.80 -11.79 -10.66
C ALA A 337 20.60 -13.09 -10.68
N ALA A 338 21.89 -12.99 -10.96
CA ALA A 338 22.82 -14.12 -10.97
C ALA A 338 22.78 -14.88 -9.65
N LYS A 339 22.83 -14.16 -8.52
CA LYS A 339 22.73 -14.74 -7.19
C LYS A 339 21.38 -15.42 -6.94
N ALA A 340 20.27 -14.78 -7.30
CA ALA A 340 18.93 -15.33 -7.09
C ALA A 340 18.68 -16.61 -7.90
N PHE A 341 19.23 -16.68 -9.12
CA PHE A 341 19.12 -17.84 -10.01
C PHE A 341 20.26 -18.87 -9.84
N ASN A 342 21.19 -18.64 -8.91
CA ASN A 342 22.40 -19.45 -8.71
C ASN A 342 23.26 -19.62 -9.98
N ILE A 343 23.37 -18.56 -10.78
CA ILE A 343 24.19 -18.50 -12.00
C ILE A 343 25.55 -17.88 -11.66
N ASN A 344 26.62 -18.62 -11.92
CA ASN A 344 27.99 -18.11 -11.74
C ASN A 344 28.43 -17.35 -12.98
N ASN A 345 28.83 -16.09 -12.80
CA ASN A 345 29.40 -15.21 -13.84
C ASN A 345 28.59 -15.20 -15.15
N PRO A 346 27.36 -14.67 -15.13
CA PRO A 346 26.57 -14.54 -16.35
C PRO A 346 27.27 -13.66 -17.39
N PRO A 347 27.09 -13.92 -18.70
CA PRO A 347 27.57 -13.04 -19.76
C PRO A 347 27.03 -11.61 -19.60
N GLU A 348 27.80 -10.60 -19.99
CA GLU A 348 27.36 -9.20 -19.84
C GLU A 348 26.10 -8.87 -20.66
N SER A 349 25.85 -9.62 -21.74
CA SER A 349 24.67 -9.51 -22.60
C SER A 349 23.43 -10.25 -22.09
N GLU A 350 23.52 -10.99 -20.98
CA GLU A 350 22.39 -11.76 -20.47
C GLU A 350 21.31 -10.84 -19.87
N ASP A 351 20.08 -10.98 -20.36
CA ASP A 351 18.90 -10.28 -19.86
C ASP A 351 18.03 -11.23 -19.04
N PHE A 352 17.98 -10.98 -17.73
CA PHE A 352 17.14 -11.74 -16.81
C PHE A 352 15.70 -11.21 -16.74
N GLY A 353 15.37 -10.10 -17.41
CA GLY A 353 14.13 -9.35 -17.19
C GLY A 353 12.85 -10.17 -17.27
N GLN A 354 12.81 -11.18 -18.16
CA GLN A 354 11.67 -12.09 -18.35
C GLN A 354 11.79 -13.42 -17.58
N SER A 355 12.94 -13.69 -16.97
CA SER A 355 13.12 -14.87 -16.13
C SER A 355 12.16 -14.83 -14.95
N LYS A 356 11.55 -15.96 -14.63
CA LYS A 356 10.60 -16.08 -13.52
C LYS A 356 11.29 -16.54 -12.26
N ILE A 357 10.99 -15.89 -11.15
CA ILE A 357 11.45 -16.27 -9.81
C ILE A 357 10.25 -16.59 -8.94
N SER A 358 10.31 -17.73 -8.26
CA SER A 358 9.26 -18.18 -7.34
C SER A 358 9.44 -17.58 -5.93
N TRP A 359 8.35 -17.51 -5.18
CA TRP A 359 8.40 -17.21 -3.73
C TRP A 359 9.34 -18.16 -2.99
N SER A 360 9.42 -19.43 -3.42
CA SER A 360 10.28 -20.43 -2.80
C SER A 360 11.76 -20.06 -2.96
N GLN A 361 12.20 -19.74 -4.18
CA GLN A 361 13.57 -19.30 -4.46
C GLN A 361 13.91 -17.97 -3.78
N PHE A 362 12.92 -17.09 -3.63
CA PHE A 362 13.11 -15.79 -2.98
C PHE A 362 13.33 -15.89 -1.46
N ASN A 363 12.49 -16.67 -0.75
CA ASN A 363 12.50 -16.66 0.72
C ASN A 363 12.15 -18.00 1.41
N LYS A 364 12.22 -19.16 0.75
CA LYS A 364 12.10 -20.48 1.41
C LYS A 364 13.32 -21.36 1.22
N GLU A 365 13.80 -21.45 0.00
CA GLU A 365 14.95 -22.27 -0.34
C GLU A 365 16.25 -21.56 0.06
N PRO A 366 17.16 -22.24 0.76
CA PRO A 366 18.49 -21.70 1.02
C PRO A 366 19.27 -21.49 -0.28
N LEU A 367 20.08 -20.43 -0.33
CA LEU A 367 20.96 -20.16 -1.45
C LEU A 367 21.97 -21.30 -1.66
N GLN A 368 22.24 -21.63 -2.92
CA GLN A 368 23.21 -22.66 -3.27
C GLN A 368 24.56 -22.02 -3.66
N PRO A 369 25.70 -22.72 -3.46
CA PRO A 369 25.86 -23.98 -2.72
C PRO A 369 26.06 -23.76 -1.21
N ASN A 370 25.55 -24.68 -0.38
CA ASN A 370 25.85 -24.81 1.05
C ASN A 370 25.57 -23.55 1.91
N ARG A 371 24.50 -22.78 1.65
CA ARG A 371 24.03 -21.74 2.58
C ARG A 371 22.89 -22.23 3.43
N SER A 372 22.78 -21.66 4.63
CA SER A 372 21.68 -21.90 5.57
C SER A 372 20.61 -20.80 5.52
N PHE A 373 20.73 -19.85 4.59
CA PHE A 373 19.89 -18.67 4.50
C PHE A 373 19.38 -18.46 3.07
N THR A 374 18.24 -17.79 2.95
CA THR A 374 17.56 -17.52 1.68
C THR A 374 18.15 -16.31 0.96
N PHE A 375 17.76 -16.10 -0.30
CA PHE A 375 18.13 -14.90 -1.05
C PHE A 375 17.73 -13.63 -0.30
N TRP A 376 16.48 -13.56 0.14
CA TRP A 376 15.96 -12.39 0.86
C TRP A 376 16.71 -12.15 2.17
N GLN A 377 16.95 -13.17 2.99
CA GLN A 377 17.67 -12.99 4.27
C GLN A 377 19.07 -12.41 4.06
N TRP A 378 19.76 -12.85 3.00
CA TRP A 378 21.04 -12.27 2.62
C TRP A 378 20.91 -10.81 2.20
N PHE A 379 19.96 -10.52 1.30
CA PHE A 379 19.74 -9.17 0.78
C PHE A 379 19.34 -8.18 1.88
N ASP A 380 18.42 -8.58 2.75
CA ASP A 380 17.95 -7.82 3.90
C ASP A 380 19.08 -7.58 4.92
N GLY A 381 19.91 -8.59 5.18
CA GLY A 381 21.09 -8.43 6.03
C GLY A 381 22.10 -7.42 5.48
N VAL A 382 22.34 -7.44 4.16
CA VAL A 382 23.19 -6.46 3.46
C VAL A 382 22.57 -5.05 3.50
N MET A 383 21.25 -4.96 3.32
CA MET A 383 20.52 -3.71 3.39
C MET A 383 20.59 -3.09 4.80
N GLU A 384 20.37 -3.88 5.84
CA GLU A 384 20.44 -3.42 7.24
C GLU A 384 21.87 -3.08 7.69
N LEU A 385 22.89 -3.83 7.22
CA LEU A 385 24.29 -3.46 7.44
C LEU A 385 24.59 -2.08 6.84
N THR A 386 24.14 -1.88 5.60
CA THR A 386 24.38 -0.63 4.87
C THR A 386 23.72 0.54 5.57
N LYS A 387 22.44 0.40 5.91
CA LYS A 387 21.66 1.38 6.65
C LYS A 387 22.31 1.82 7.96
N LYS A 388 22.81 0.86 8.75
CA LYS A 388 23.33 1.12 10.11
C LYS A 388 24.76 1.64 10.12
N ASN A 389 25.63 1.11 9.26
CA ASN A 389 27.06 1.32 9.39
C ASN A 389 27.71 1.94 8.15
N LEU A 390 27.11 1.82 6.96
CA LEU A 390 27.78 2.11 5.69
C LEU A 390 27.02 3.14 4.82
N LYS A 391 26.01 3.81 5.37
CA LYS A 391 25.12 4.69 4.60
C LYS A 391 25.87 5.80 3.86
N GLY A 392 26.73 6.54 4.56
CA GLY A 392 27.55 7.59 3.94
C GLY A 392 28.43 7.05 2.80
N PRO A 393 29.33 6.07 3.08
CA PRO A 393 30.15 5.45 2.03
C PRO A 393 29.36 4.89 0.83
N TRP A 394 28.16 4.34 1.06
CA TRP A 394 27.26 3.87 0.01
C TRP A 394 26.71 5.02 -0.85
N GLU A 395 26.22 6.09 -0.23
CA GLU A 395 25.69 7.27 -0.93
C GLU A 395 26.77 7.91 -1.82
N ASP A 396 28.01 7.97 -1.33
CA ASP A 396 29.16 8.46 -2.11
C ASP A 396 29.57 7.55 -3.27
N GLY A 397 29.13 6.28 -3.26
CA GLY A 397 29.53 5.29 -4.27
C GLY A 397 30.93 4.73 -4.07
N THR A 398 31.49 4.86 -2.86
CA THR A 398 32.78 4.26 -2.51
C THR A 398 32.68 2.73 -2.32
N ILE A 399 31.46 2.21 -2.12
CA ILE A 399 31.18 0.79 -1.99
C ILE A 399 30.63 0.26 -3.32
N LEU A 400 31.37 -0.62 -3.98
CA LEU A 400 30.86 -1.38 -5.14
C LEU A 400 29.79 -2.39 -4.71
N GLY A 401 30.02 -3.09 -3.59
CA GLY A 401 29.03 -3.93 -2.90
C GLY A 401 28.75 -5.24 -3.63
N PHE A 402 27.92 -5.19 -4.67
CA PHE A 402 27.37 -6.37 -5.35
C PHE A 402 28.32 -6.90 -6.44
N VAL A 403 29.41 -7.54 -6.01
CA VAL A 403 30.46 -8.09 -6.89
C VAL A 403 30.87 -9.48 -6.42
N ASN A 404 30.90 -10.46 -7.34
CA ASN A 404 31.36 -11.83 -7.07
C ASN A 404 32.85 -11.85 -6.76
N LYS A 405 33.27 -12.83 -5.94
CA LYS A 405 34.69 -13.04 -5.60
C LYS A 405 35.57 -13.20 -6.84
N ASP A 406 35.16 -14.02 -7.80
CA ASP A 406 35.96 -14.32 -9.00
C ASP A 406 36.05 -13.10 -9.92
N ARG A 407 34.93 -12.40 -10.15
CA ARG A 407 34.94 -11.15 -10.92
C ARG A 407 35.82 -10.07 -10.28
N ALA A 408 35.73 -9.91 -8.96
CA ALA A 408 36.59 -8.98 -8.23
C ALA A 408 38.08 -9.34 -8.39
N ARG A 409 38.41 -10.64 -8.30
CA ARG A 409 39.77 -11.15 -8.46
C ARG A 409 40.27 -10.96 -9.89
N ASP A 410 39.66 -11.65 -10.85
CA ASP A 410 40.24 -11.89 -12.17
C ASP A 410 40.07 -10.69 -13.11
N THR A 411 38.94 -9.99 -13.02
CA THR A 411 38.61 -8.90 -13.96
C THR A 411 38.95 -7.51 -13.41
N MET A 412 38.76 -7.28 -12.12
CA MET A 412 38.81 -5.93 -11.55
C MET A 412 40.14 -5.58 -10.86
N LEU A 413 40.74 -6.53 -10.13
CA LEU A 413 41.92 -6.24 -9.29
C LEU A 413 43.24 -6.72 -9.89
N MET A 414 43.30 -7.90 -10.52
CA MET A 414 44.57 -8.47 -11.02
C MET A 414 45.30 -7.59 -12.06
N SER A 415 44.57 -6.76 -12.80
CA SER A 415 45.12 -5.82 -13.79
C SER A 415 45.55 -4.46 -13.20
N LYS A 416 45.28 -4.21 -11.91
CA LYS A 416 45.51 -2.94 -11.24
C LYS A 416 46.83 -2.90 -10.47
N GLN A 417 47.18 -1.72 -9.97
CA GLN A 417 48.41 -1.48 -9.20
C GLN A 417 48.30 -2.12 -7.81
N ASN A 418 49.46 -2.47 -7.22
CA ASN A 418 49.50 -3.02 -5.87
C ASN A 418 48.91 -2.01 -4.87
N GLY A 419 48.09 -2.53 -3.96
CA GLY A 419 47.36 -1.73 -2.99
C GLY A 419 46.02 -1.17 -3.49
N THR A 420 45.64 -1.42 -4.76
CA THR A 420 44.27 -1.18 -5.21
C THR A 420 43.32 -2.15 -4.53
N PHE A 421 42.24 -1.63 -3.95
CA PHE A 421 41.25 -2.41 -3.22
C PHE A 421 39.82 -2.06 -3.59
N LEU A 422 38.89 -2.96 -3.29
CA LEU A 422 37.46 -2.73 -3.41
C LEU A 422 36.70 -3.33 -2.24
N LEU A 423 35.49 -2.82 -2.05
CA LEU A 423 34.55 -3.24 -1.01
C LEU A 423 33.41 -4.02 -1.66
N ARG A 424 33.19 -5.25 -1.20
CA ARG A 424 32.11 -6.12 -1.68
C ARG A 424 31.37 -6.79 -0.53
N PHE A 425 30.08 -7.02 -0.69
CA PHE A 425 29.29 -7.75 0.27
C PHE A 425 29.67 -9.24 0.26
N SER A 426 29.64 -9.85 1.44
CA SER A 426 30.00 -11.24 1.62
C SER A 426 28.89 -12.15 1.10
N ASP A 427 29.24 -13.08 0.21
CA ASP A 427 28.34 -14.17 -0.21
C ASP A 427 28.14 -15.23 0.88
N SER A 428 29.05 -15.26 1.87
CA SER A 428 29.13 -16.32 2.87
C SER A 428 28.53 -15.99 4.22
N GLU A 429 28.43 -14.70 4.52
CA GLU A 429 28.01 -14.22 5.83
C GLU A 429 26.96 -13.13 5.65
N ILE A 430 25.79 -13.33 6.25
CA ILE A 430 24.67 -12.38 6.19
C ILE A 430 25.11 -11.06 6.83
N GLY A 431 24.87 -9.95 6.13
CA GLY A 431 25.24 -8.63 6.64
C GLY A 431 26.74 -8.48 6.87
N GLY A 432 27.56 -9.16 6.05
CA GLY A 432 29.01 -9.00 6.03
C GLY A 432 29.50 -8.18 4.83
N ILE A 433 30.54 -7.39 5.01
CA ILE A 433 31.29 -6.73 3.93
C ILE A 433 32.78 -7.10 4.03
N THR A 434 33.41 -7.41 2.90
CA THR A 434 34.82 -7.79 2.84
C THR A 434 35.61 -6.82 1.96
N ILE A 435 36.89 -6.69 2.28
CA ILE A 435 37.86 -5.90 1.52
C ILE A 435 38.70 -6.87 0.71
N ALA A 436 38.71 -6.68 -0.61
CA ALA A 436 39.59 -7.40 -1.52
C ALA A 436 40.63 -6.44 -2.09
N TRP A 437 41.90 -6.82 -2.10
CA TRP A 437 42.98 -5.98 -2.64
C TRP A 437 44.04 -6.82 -3.36
N VAL A 438 44.73 -6.22 -4.32
CA VAL A 438 45.85 -6.85 -5.01
C VAL A 438 47.19 -6.45 -4.37
N ALA A 439 48.04 -7.43 -4.11
CA ALA A 439 49.41 -7.20 -3.64
C ALA A 439 50.33 -8.31 -4.15
N GLN A 440 51.64 -8.06 -4.14
CA GLN A 440 52.65 -9.10 -4.37
C GLN A 440 52.58 -10.14 -3.24
N ASP A 441 52.85 -11.41 -3.58
CA ASP A 441 52.99 -12.45 -2.58
C ASP A 441 54.25 -12.18 -1.74
N PRO A 442 54.15 -12.08 -0.40
CA PRO A 442 55.31 -11.95 0.48
C PRO A 442 56.35 -13.06 0.30
N ASN A 443 55.93 -14.27 -0.09
CA ASN A 443 56.79 -15.43 -0.29
C ASN A 443 57.33 -15.53 -1.72
N ASN A 444 56.67 -14.89 -2.69
CA ASN A 444 57.08 -14.87 -4.09
C ASN A 444 56.84 -13.48 -4.71
N PRO A 445 57.81 -12.56 -4.60
CA PRO A 445 57.65 -11.17 -5.08
C PRO A 445 57.37 -11.05 -6.59
N SER A 446 57.64 -12.11 -7.36
CA SER A 446 57.35 -12.17 -8.80
C SER A 446 55.88 -12.46 -9.11
N GLU A 447 55.10 -12.90 -8.12
CA GLU A 447 53.70 -13.29 -8.25
C GLU A 447 52.78 -12.29 -7.56
N ARG A 448 51.69 -11.92 -8.23
CA ARG A 448 50.64 -11.05 -7.69
C ARG A 448 49.42 -11.89 -7.36
N GLN A 449 48.81 -11.63 -6.22
CA GLN A 449 47.56 -12.28 -5.84
C GLN A 449 46.57 -11.30 -5.20
N VAL A 450 45.30 -11.68 -5.26
CA VAL A 450 44.21 -10.94 -4.64
C VAL A 450 43.92 -11.53 -3.27
N TRP A 451 44.15 -10.71 -2.26
CA TRP A 451 43.86 -11.02 -0.87
C TRP A 451 42.44 -10.59 -0.53
N ASN A 452 41.79 -11.35 0.36
CA ASN A 452 40.44 -11.04 0.84
C ASN A 452 40.47 -11.11 2.37
N LEU A 453 40.03 -10.05 3.05
CA LEU A 453 39.85 -10.08 4.49
C LEU A 453 38.61 -10.91 4.87
N GLN A 454 38.61 -11.41 6.11
CA GLN A 454 37.39 -11.93 6.70
C GLN A 454 36.29 -10.85 6.68
N PRO A 455 35.03 -11.20 6.37
CA PRO A 455 33.94 -10.22 6.36
C PRO A 455 33.77 -9.52 7.71
N PHE A 456 33.51 -8.23 7.66
CA PHE A 456 33.12 -7.40 8.79
C PHE A 456 31.60 -7.29 8.86
N THR A 457 31.06 -7.44 10.07
CA THR A 457 29.64 -7.36 10.38
C THR A 457 29.33 -6.12 11.21
N THR A 458 28.04 -5.87 11.49
CA THR A 458 27.61 -4.81 12.40
C THR A 458 28.29 -4.89 13.78
N ARG A 459 28.63 -6.09 14.26
CA ARG A 459 29.35 -6.25 15.54
C ARG A 459 30.76 -5.65 15.47
N ASP A 460 31.45 -5.87 14.36
CA ASP A 460 32.81 -5.36 14.14
C ASP A 460 32.81 -3.83 14.01
N PHE A 461 31.78 -3.27 13.37
CA PHE A 461 31.59 -1.84 13.24
C PHE A 461 31.13 -1.15 14.52
N GLY A 462 30.60 -1.90 15.48
CA GLY A 462 30.37 -1.41 16.84
C GLY A 462 31.67 -1.14 17.61
N ILE A 463 32.76 -1.82 17.25
CA ILE A 463 34.08 -1.64 17.87
C ILE A 463 34.86 -0.55 17.13
N ARG A 464 34.89 -0.60 15.79
CA ARG A 464 35.63 0.34 14.95
C ARG A 464 35.02 0.45 13.57
N SER A 465 34.86 1.69 13.09
CA SER A 465 34.19 2.00 11.82
C SER A 465 34.91 1.38 10.61
N LEU A 466 34.20 1.26 9.48
CA LEU A 466 34.82 0.80 8.23
C LEU A 466 35.97 1.73 7.78
N ALA A 467 35.76 3.04 7.86
CA ALA A 467 36.73 4.03 7.40
C ALA A 467 38.03 3.96 8.21
N ASP A 468 37.93 3.86 9.54
CA ASP A 468 39.12 3.74 10.40
C ASP A 468 39.86 2.42 10.16
N ARG A 469 39.14 1.31 9.93
CA ARG A 469 39.76 0.03 9.57
C ARG A 469 40.50 0.10 8.24
N ILE A 470 39.98 0.84 7.25
CA ILE A 470 40.66 1.08 5.98
C ILE A 470 41.90 1.96 6.18
N HIS A 471 41.80 2.96 7.05
CA HIS A 471 42.91 3.85 7.37
C HIS A 471 44.07 3.08 8.01
N ASP A 472 43.78 2.24 9.01
CA ASP A 472 44.76 1.43 9.76
C ASP A 472 45.55 0.44 8.89
N LEU A 473 45.03 0.05 7.72
CA LEU A 473 45.67 -0.92 6.84
C LEU A 473 46.59 -0.20 5.83
N PRO A 474 47.93 -0.28 5.99
CA PRO A 474 48.87 0.43 5.11
C PRO A 474 48.92 -0.19 3.70
N HIS A 475 48.53 -1.46 3.56
CA HIS A 475 48.48 -2.17 2.29
C HIS A 475 47.35 -1.68 1.37
N LEU A 476 46.37 -0.95 1.91
CA LEU A 476 45.29 -0.35 1.13
C LEU A 476 45.71 1.07 0.77
N VAL A 477 45.79 1.34 -0.54
CA VAL A 477 46.29 2.61 -1.08
C VAL A 477 45.22 3.31 -1.90
N ASN A 478 44.71 2.63 -2.93
CA ASN A 478 43.74 3.20 -3.86
C ASN A 478 42.44 2.40 -3.84
N LEU A 479 41.32 3.06 -3.59
CA LEU A 479 40.00 2.51 -3.86
C LEU A 479 39.80 2.37 -5.37
N TYR A 480 39.26 1.23 -5.80
CA TYR A 480 38.98 0.95 -7.20
C TYR A 480 38.07 2.02 -7.84
N PRO A 481 38.37 2.47 -9.08
CA PRO A 481 39.49 2.01 -9.89
C PRO A 481 40.82 2.61 -9.45
N ASP A 482 40.90 3.93 -9.27
CA ASP A 482 42.16 4.66 -9.11
C ASP A 482 41.99 5.90 -8.19
N ILE A 483 41.24 5.76 -7.09
CA ILE A 483 40.95 6.86 -6.13
C ILE A 483 41.78 6.67 -4.85
N PRO A 484 42.60 7.63 -4.39
CA PRO A 484 43.32 7.52 -3.13
C PRO A 484 42.40 7.25 -1.93
N LYS A 485 42.80 6.37 -1.01
CA LYS A 485 41.94 5.98 0.13
C LYS A 485 41.51 7.15 1.00
N ASP A 486 42.39 8.13 1.20
CA ASP A 486 42.11 9.29 2.04
C ASP A 486 41.13 10.25 1.34
N GLU A 487 41.17 10.35 0.00
CA GLU A 487 40.17 11.09 -0.76
C GLU A 487 38.78 10.46 -0.59
N ALA A 488 38.70 9.13 -0.62
CA ALA A 488 37.44 8.41 -0.49
C ALA A 488 36.87 8.38 0.94
N PHE A 489 37.73 8.27 1.97
CA PHE A 489 37.28 7.95 3.34
C PHE A 489 37.66 8.97 4.42
N SER A 490 38.47 9.99 4.13
CA SER A 490 38.94 10.94 5.17
C SER A 490 37.83 11.60 5.96
N LYS A 491 36.72 11.96 5.31
CA LYS A 491 35.54 12.55 5.95
C LYS A 491 34.84 11.65 6.97
N TYR A 492 35.16 10.35 6.96
CA TYR A 492 34.60 9.35 7.87
C TYR A 492 35.59 8.88 8.93
N TYR A 493 36.83 9.40 8.94
CA TYR A 493 37.79 9.06 9.98
C TYR A 493 37.36 9.65 11.32
N THR A 494 37.54 8.87 12.37
CA THR A 494 37.38 9.37 13.73
C THR A 494 38.49 10.39 14.00
N PRO A 495 38.17 11.65 14.35
CA PRO A 495 39.18 12.63 14.71
C PRO A 495 40.04 12.09 15.87
N ILE A 496 41.36 12.17 15.71
CA ILE A 496 42.33 11.76 16.71
C ILE A 496 42.39 12.79 17.84
#